data_AF-T1A080-F1
#
_entry.id   AF-T1A080-F1
#
_cell.length_a   1.000
_cell.length_b   1.000
_cell.length_c   1.000
_cell.angle_alpha   90.00
_cell.angle_beta   90.00
_cell.angle_gamma   90.00
#
_symmetry.space_group_name_H-M   'P 1'
#
loop_
_entity.id
_entity.type
_entity.pdbx_description
1 polymer ?
#
loop_
_entity_poly.entity_id
_entity_poly.type
_entity_poly.pdbx_seq_one_letter_code
_entity_poly.pdbx_strand_id
1 'polypeptide(L)'
;SYDGPFTHEIVIDQGLATQLGVSVGGLVWASPRSAAGPAEVEGWYANATAFRVVGITEPYYLIPTAALAMFYLSELQSLTGSASPGADYASLLLIHLDPGASAAAAQSRLESRFPGLGFFTLADILGSIQSEINLYSVFGELVGATGLVVATLFTTTVLLMSVDDRRKEIAILRAIGYPRTTVGGYVVEESLLLSALGLAIGLPLAYLMGLGLNRFLSGFLSGLPTGFVFIRFDPSVAGLGLLMVLLLGL
;
A
#
# COMPACT_ATOMS: atom_id res chain seq x y z
N SER A 1 -11.84 -28.60 -25.26
CA SER A 1 -12.24 -29.36 -24.08
C SER A 1 -11.00 -29.99 -23.52
N TYR A 2 -10.56 -29.49 -22.38
CA TYR A 2 -9.43 -30.03 -21.64
C TYR A 2 -9.86 -31.30 -20.89
N ASP A 3 -9.27 -32.45 -21.19
CA ASP A 3 -9.57 -33.75 -20.56
C ASP A 3 -8.53 -34.05 -19.46
N GLY A 4 -8.44 -33.14 -18.49
CA GLY A 4 -7.53 -33.25 -17.35
C GLY A 4 -8.05 -34.15 -16.23
N PRO A 5 -7.21 -34.46 -15.22
CA PRO A 5 -7.62 -35.28 -14.09
C PRO A 5 -8.73 -34.62 -13.26
N PHE A 6 -9.65 -35.44 -12.74
CA PHE A 6 -10.61 -35.05 -11.70
C PHE A 6 -10.11 -35.65 -10.39
N THR A 7 -9.69 -34.80 -9.46
CA THR A 7 -9.02 -35.21 -8.22
C THR A 7 -9.89 -35.01 -6.99
N HIS A 8 -10.88 -34.11 -7.08
CA HIS A 8 -11.63 -33.56 -5.96
C HIS A 8 -10.74 -32.97 -4.88
N GLU A 9 -9.59 -32.42 -5.27
CA GLU A 9 -8.63 -31.76 -4.39
C GLU A 9 -8.62 -30.26 -4.66
N ILE A 10 -8.51 -29.48 -3.59
CA ILE A 10 -8.49 -28.01 -3.65
C ILE A 10 -7.32 -27.48 -2.81
N VAL A 11 -6.69 -26.44 -3.31
CA VAL A 11 -5.71 -25.65 -2.54
C VAL A 11 -6.33 -24.29 -2.28
N ILE A 12 -6.38 -23.87 -1.01
CA ILE A 12 -7.04 -22.62 -0.63
C ILE A 12 -6.03 -21.65 -0.02
N ASP A 13 -6.34 -20.36 -0.12
CA ASP A 13 -5.58 -19.32 0.55
C ASP A 13 -5.78 -19.35 2.07
N GLN A 14 -4.78 -18.91 2.83
CA GLN A 14 -4.84 -18.83 4.29
C GLN A 14 -5.99 -17.96 4.80
N GLY A 15 -6.31 -16.86 4.11
CA GLY A 15 -7.45 -16.00 4.45
C GLY A 15 -8.77 -16.73 4.31
N LEU A 16 -8.94 -17.47 3.21
CA LEU A 16 -10.13 -18.29 2.95
C LEU A 16 -10.25 -19.46 3.95
N ALA A 17 -9.13 -20.13 4.27
CA ALA A 17 -9.09 -21.20 5.26
C ALA A 17 -9.55 -20.72 6.64
N THR A 18 -9.07 -19.54 7.06
CA THR A 18 -9.45 -18.93 8.34
C THR A 18 -10.92 -18.54 8.37
N GLN A 19 -11.44 -17.98 7.27
CA GLN A 19 -12.85 -17.58 7.17
C GLN A 19 -13.80 -18.78 7.18
N LEU A 20 -13.43 -19.87 6.52
CA LEU A 20 -14.22 -21.11 6.49
C LEU A 20 -13.99 -21.99 7.74
N GLY A 21 -12.96 -21.73 8.54
CA GLY A 21 -12.58 -22.56 9.67
C GLY A 21 -12.08 -23.95 9.27
N VAL A 22 -11.46 -24.09 8.10
CA VAL A 22 -11.05 -25.38 7.53
C VAL A 22 -9.53 -25.50 7.50
N SER A 23 -9.02 -26.68 7.85
CA SER A 23 -7.60 -27.05 7.79
C SER A 23 -7.32 -28.07 6.67
N VAL A 24 -6.04 -28.34 6.40
CA VAL A 24 -5.63 -29.39 5.47
C VAL A 24 -6.27 -30.73 5.87
N GLY A 25 -6.90 -31.39 4.90
CA GLY A 25 -7.69 -32.61 5.07
C GLY A 25 -9.20 -32.38 5.19
N GLY A 26 -9.63 -31.15 5.49
CA GLY A 26 -11.03 -30.76 5.59
C GLY A 26 -11.75 -30.74 4.24
N LEU A 27 -13.09 -30.70 4.27
CA LEU A 27 -13.94 -30.65 3.09
C LEU A 27 -14.50 -29.24 2.89
N VAL A 28 -14.47 -28.77 1.66
CA VAL A 28 -15.06 -27.51 1.20
C VAL A 28 -16.02 -27.80 0.07
N TRP A 29 -17.18 -27.16 0.07
CA TRP A 29 -18.18 -27.29 -0.98
C TRP A 29 -18.09 -26.09 -1.91
N ALA A 30 -17.94 -26.35 -3.21
CA ALA A 30 -17.90 -25.32 -4.24
C ALA A 30 -19.09 -25.49 -5.20
N SER A 31 -19.74 -24.38 -5.58
CA SER A 31 -20.83 -24.35 -6.55
C SER A 31 -20.70 -23.15 -7.50
N PRO A 32 -21.21 -23.25 -8.74
CA PRO A 32 -21.35 -22.09 -9.61
C PRO A 32 -22.31 -21.06 -9.01
N ARG A 33 -21.96 -19.77 -9.17
CA ARG A 33 -22.58 -18.58 -8.55
C ARG A 33 -24.08 -18.36 -8.84
N SER A 34 -24.78 -19.32 -9.45
CA SER A 34 -26.17 -19.20 -9.93
C SER A 34 -27.09 -20.38 -9.59
N ALA A 35 -26.72 -21.26 -8.64
CA ALA A 35 -27.65 -22.29 -8.21
C ALA A 35 -28.69 -21.70 -7.24
N ALA A 36 -29.90 -21.43 -7.73
CA ALA A 36 -31.05 -21.08 -6.89
C ALA A 36 -31.40 -22.28 -6.01
N GLY A 37 -30.96 -22.25 -4.74
CA GLY A 37 -31.51 -23.12 -3.71
C GLY A 37 -32.94 -22.68 -3.36
N PRO A 38 -33.81 -23.58 -2.86
CA PRO A 38 -35.04 -23.15 -2.21
C PRO A 38 -34.66 -22.17 -1.10
N ALA A 39 -35.26 -20.98 -1.13
CA ALA A 39 -34.78 -19.75 -0.48
C ALA A 39 -34.71 -19.75 1.07
N GLU A 40 -34.78 -20.92 1.73
CA GLU A 40 -35.01 -21.05 3.17
C GLU A 40 -34.12 -22.08 3.88
N VAL A 41 -33.20 -22.77 3.18
CA VAL A 41 -32.29 -23.73 3.84
C VAL A 41 -30.86 -23.19 3.87
N GLU A 42 -30.46 -22.70 5.03
CA GLU A 42 -29.08 -22.32 5.34
C GLU A 42 -28.17 -23.55 5.17
N GLY A 43 -27.21 -23.48 4.22
CA GLY A 43 -26.26 -24.55 3.93
C GLY A 43 -26.63 -25.51 2.78
N TRP A 44 -27.79 -25.35 2.13
CA TRP A 44 -28.11 -26.12 0.92
C TRP A 44 -27.58 -25.43 -0.34
N TYR A 45 -26.56 -26.02 -0.96
CA TYR A 45 -26.01 -25.57 -2.24
C TYR A 45 -26.36 -26.58 -3.33
N ALA A 46 -27.41 -26.31 -4.10
CA ALA A 46 -27.76 -27.15 -5.25
C ALA A 46 -26.56 -27.20 -6.22
N ASN A 47 -26.17 -28.40 -6.67
CA ASN A 47 -25.00 -28.64 -7.52
C ASN A 47 -23.63 -28.28 -6.90
N ALA A 48 -23.53 -28.21 -5.56
CA ALA A 48 -22.22 -28.12 -4.93
C ALA A 48 -21.47 -29.45 -5.02
N THR A 49 -20.20 -29.37 -5.42
CA THR A 49 -19.27 -30.51 -5.40
C THR A 49 -18.35 -30.35 -4.19
N ALA A 50 -18.11 -31.45 -3.49
CA ALA A 50 -17.20 -31.47 -2.36
C ALA A 50 -15.75 -31.64 -2.83
N PHE A 51 -14.85 -30.85 -2.26
CA PHE A 51 -13.41 -30.90 -2.50
C PHE A 51 -12.66 -31.04 -1.18
N ARG A 52 -11.60 -31.85 -1.19
CA ARG A 52 -10.70 -32.02 -0.04
C ARG A 52 -9.58 -30.99 -0.12
N VAL A 53 -9.38 -30.25 0.97
CA VAL A 53 -8.26 -29.32 1.09
C VAL A 53 -6.96 -30.10 1.22
N VAL A 54 -6.09 -30.04 0.21
CA VAL A 54 -4.78 -30.73 0.24
C VAL A 54 -3.62 -29.80 0.60
N GLY A 55 -3.83 -28.49 0.50
CA GLY A 55 -2.85 -27.49 0.87
C GLY A 55 -3.48 -26.14 1.18
N ILE A 56 -2.77 -25.36 2.00
CA ILE A 56 -3.08 -23.97 2.26
C ILE A 56 -1.87 -23.16 1.80
N THR A 57 -2.07 -22.24 0.85
CA THR A 57 -1.00 -21.37 0.37
C THR A 57 -0.87 -20.12 1.23
N GLU A 58 0.35 -19.58 1.28
CA GLU A 58 0.58 -18.24 1.81
C GLU A 58 -0.21 -17.20 0.99
N PRO A 59 -0.63 -16.08 1.63
CA PRO A 59 -1.35 -15.01 0.97
C PRO A 59 -0.61 -14.57 -0.30
N TYR A 60 -1.32 -14.56 -1.42
CA TYR A 60 -0.74 -14.03 -2.65
C TYR A 60 -0.53 -12.51 -2.45
N TYR A 61 0.73 -12.09 -2.33
CA TYR A 61 1.11 -10.71 -1.95
C TYR A 61 0.47 -9.61 -2.81
N LEU A 62 0.03 -9.94 -4.03
CA LEU A 62 -0.60 -9.00 -4.95
C LEU A 62 -2.07 -8.72 -4.62
N ILE A 63 -2.76 -9.62 -3.88
CA ILE A 63 -4.17 -9.42 -3.49
C ILE A 63 -4.39 -9.91 -2.05
N PRO A 64 -3.99 -9.10 -1.05
CA PRO A 64 -3.94 -9.52 0.35
C PRO A 64 -5.29 -9.97 0.94
N THR A 65 -6.41 -9.51 0.38
CA THR A 65 -7.78 -9.85 0.81
C THR A 65 -8.49 -10.84 -0.09
N ALA A 66 -7.81 -11.43 -1.08
CA ALA A 66 -8.47 -12.36 -1.97
C ALA A 66 -8.67 -13.72 -1.28
N ALA A 67 -9.93 -14.07 -1.06
CA ALA A 67 -10.36 -15.44 -0.82
C ALA A 67 -10.14 -16.27 -2.09
N LEU A 68 -8.93 -16.79 -2.27
CA LEU A 68 -8.57 -17.59 -3.44
C LEU A 68 -8.71 -19.08 -3.15
N ALA A 69 -9.22 -19.77 -4.15
CA ALA A 69 -9.27 -21.22 -4.20
C ALA A 69 -8.74 -21.66 -5.57
N MET A 70 -7.81 -22.61 -5.55
CA MET A 70 -7.18 -23.19 -6.71
C MET A 70 -7.73 -24.61 -6.91
N PHE A 71 -8.19 -24.85 -8.12
CA PHE A 71 -8.79 -26.09 -8.57
C PHE A 71 -8.07 -26.55 -9.84
N TYR A 72 -8.21 -27.83 -10.18
CA TYR A 72 -7.83 -28.26 -11.52
C TYR A 72 -8.76 -27.64 -12.57
N LEU A 73 -8.20 -27.31 -13.74
CA LEU A 73 -8.95 -26.63 -14.81
C LEU A 73 -10.17 -27.45 -15.27
N SER A 74 -10.02 -28.77 -15.38
CA SER A 74 -11.09 -29.73 -15.68
C SER A 74 -12.28 -29.60 -14.71
N GLU A 75 -11.99 -29.46 -13.42
CA GLU A 75 -13.00 -29.33 -12.37
C GLU A 75 -13.72 -27.98 -12.44
N LEU A 76 -12.98 -26.88 -12.64
CA LEU A 76 -13.61 -25.56 -12.82
C LEU A 76 -14.49 -25.49 -14.06
N GLN A 77 -14.07 -26.08 -15.17
CA GLN A 77 -14.86 -26.10 -16.40
C GLN A 77 -16.15 -26.92 -16.23
N SER A 78 -16.07 -28.03 -15.50
CA SER A 78 -17.24 -28.82 -15.11
C SER A 78 -18.18 -28.04 -14.19
N LEU A 79 -17.65 -27.36 -13.18
CA LEU A 79 -18.45 -26.58 -12.22
C LEU A 79 -19.11 -25.36 -12.85
N THR A 80 -18.43 -24.67 -13.78
CA THR A 80 -18.92 -23.43 -14.40
C THR A 80 -19.84 -23.67 -15.60
N GLY A 81 -20.10 -24.92 -15.97
CA GLY A 81 -20.94 -25.26 -17.13
C GLY A 81 -20.25 -25.03 -18.48
N SER A 82 -18.94 -24.82 -18.48
CA SER A 82 -18.11 -24.54 -19.67
C SER A 82 -17.65 -25.80 -20.40
N ALA A 83 -18.18 -26.98 -20.05
CA ALA A 83 -17.80 -28.26 -20.63
C ALA A 83 -18.34 -28.52 -22.07
N SER A 84 -19.09 -27.57 -22.64
CA SER A 84 -19.59 -27.68 -24.02
C SER A 84 -18.46 -27.50 -25.06
N PRO A 85 -18.49 -28.22 -26.19
CA PRO A 85 -17.52 -28.01 -27.27
C PRO A 85 -17.54 -26.54 -27.75
N GLY A 86 -16.40 -25.84 -27.63
CA GLY A 86 -16.27 -24.43 -27.99
C GLY A 86 -16.37 -23.43 -26.83
N ALA A 87 -16.56 -23.89 -25.58
CA ALA A 87 -16.63 -23.05 -24.39
C ALA A 87 -15.37 -23.09 -23.49
N ASP A 88 -14.21 -23.46 -24.06
CA ASP A 88 -12.92 -23.59 -23.37
C ASP A 88 -12.28 -22.21 -23.13
N TYR A 89 -12.94 -21.37 -22.32
CA TYR A 89 -12.49 -20.02 -22.02
C TYR A 89 -11.55 -20.01 -20.82
N ALA A 90 -10.35 -19.48 -21.02
CA ALA A 90 -9.43 -19.13 -19.95
C ALA A 90 -9.36 -17.59 -19.84
N SER A 91 -9.63 -17.06 -18.63
CA SER A 91 -9.53 -15.62 -18.39
C SER A 91 -8.08 -15.12 -18.37
N LEU A 92 -7.15 -16.00 -17.96
CA LEU A 92 -5.72 -15.70 -17.87
C LEU A 92 -4.89 -16.96 -18.13
N LEU A 93 -3.86 -16.83 -18.97
CA LEU A 93 -2.86 -17.86 -19.21
C LEU A 93 -1.52 -17.37 -18.69
N LEU A 94 -0.95 -18.11 -17.73
CA LEU A 94 0.36 -17.80 -17.19
C LEU A 94 1.42 -18.58 -17.97
N ILE A 95 2.40 -17.86 -18.52
CA ILE A 95 3.50 -18.44 -19.28
C ILE A 95 4.78 -18.26 -18.47
N HIS A 96 5.40 -19.37 -18.07
CA HIS A 96 6.72 -19.34 -17.47
C HIS A 96 7.79 -19.38 -18.57
N LEU A 97 8.74 -18.45 -18.51
CA LEU A 97 9.84 -18.38 -19.47
C LEU A 97 11.07 -19.11 -18.90
N ASP A 98 11.83 -19.75 -19.79
CA ASP A 98 13.09 -20.38 -19.41
C ASP A 98 14.09 -19.36 -18.82
N PRO A 99 14.97 -19.79 -17.88
CA PRO A 99 15.96 -18.91 -17.27
C PRO A 99 16.82 -18.19 -18.32
N GLY A 100 16.87 -16.86 -18.26
CA GLY A 100 17.66 -16.02 -19.18
C GLY A 100 16.91 -15.55 -20.43
N ALA A 101 15.68 -16.00 -20.67
CA ALA A 101 14.84 -15.45 -21.73
C ALA A 101 14.32 -14.05 -21.35
N SER A 102 14.38 -13.09 -22.29
CA SER A 102 13.85 -11.75 -22.06
C SER A 102 12.32 -11.71 -22.21
N ALA A 103 11.62 -11.35 -21.14
CA ALA A 103 10.15 -11.25 -21.14
C ALA A 103 9.61 -10.26 -22.19
N ALA A 104 10.23 -9.09 -22.33
CA ALA A 104 9.82 -8.08 -23.31
C ALA A 104 9.90 -8.57 -24.76
N ALA A 105 10.96 -9.31 -25.13
CA ALA A 105 11.06 -9.86 -26.48
C ALA A 105 10.07 -11.02 -26.71
N ALA A 106 9.80 -11.82 -25.68
CA ALA A 106 8.79 -12.88 -25.76
C ALA A 106 7.38 -12.30 -25.93
N GLN A 107 7.05 -11.26 -25.17
CA GLN A 107 5.79 -10.52 -25.27
C GLN A 107 5.60 -9.97 -26.69
N SER A 108 6.56 -9.20 -27.21
CA SER A 108 6.45 -8.61 -28.55
C SER A 108 6.27 -9.66 -29.65
N ARG A 109 6.95 -10.82 -29.54
CA ARG A 109 6.74 -11.95 -30.45
C ARG A 109 5.32 -12.52 -30.36
N LEU A 110 4.79 -12.69 -29.15
CA LEU A 110 3.45 -13.23 -28.93
C LEU A 110 2.35 -12.26 -29.40
N GLU A 111 2.49 -10.96 -29.12
CA GLU A 111 1.57 -9.91 -29.60
C GLU A 111 1.50 -9.88 -31.13
N SER A 112 2.65 -9.99 -31.81
CA SER A 112 2.69 -10.03 -33.27
C SER A 112 1.99 -11.26 -33.87
N ARG A 113 1.96 -12.37 -33.14
CA ARG A 113 1.39 -13.65 -33.58
C ARG A 113 -0.09 -13.79 -33.22
N PHE A 114 -0.53 -13.15 -32.14
CA PHE A 114 -1.89 -13.22 -31.62
C PHE A 114 -2.44 -11.82 -31.30
N PRO A 115 -2.76 -11.00 -32.31
CA PRO A 115 -3.15 -9.59 -32.12
C PRO A 115 -4.49 -9.39 -31.39
N GLY A 116 -5.27 -10.47 -31.18
CA GLY A 116 -6.54 -10.43 -30.43
C GLY A 116 -6.39 -10.73 -28.94
N LEU A 117 -5.18 -11.00 -28.43
CA LEU A 117 -4.92 -11.32 -27.03
C LEU A 117 -4.10 -10.21 -26.37
N GLY A 118 -4.43 -9.88 -25.12
CA GLY A 118 -3.62 -9.01 -24.28
C GLY A 118 -2.48 -9.78 -23.65
N PHE A 119 -1.26 -9.26 -23.78
CA PHE A 119 -0.08 -9.80 -23.11
C PHE A 119 0.46 -8.76 -22.14
N PHE A 120 0.81 -9.22 -20.94
CA PHE A 120 1.47 -8.38 -19.94
C PHE A 120 2.49 -9.23 -19.19
N THR A 121 3.60 -8.62 -18.83
CA THR A 121 4.63 -9.27 -18.04
C THR A 121 4.43 -8.97 -16.56
N LEU A 122 5.07 -9.76 -15.69
CA LEU A 122 5.14 -9.44 -14.27
C LEU A 122 5.79 -8.06 -14.04
N ALA A 123 6.75 -7.67 -14.87
CA ALA A 123 7.37 -6.36 -14.79
C ALA A 123 6.38 -5.22 -15.08
N ASP A 124 5.44 -5.40 -16.00
CA ASP A 124 4.39 -4.40 -16.29
C ASP A 124 3.42 -4.24 -15.11
N ILE A 125 3.04 -5.35 -14.47
CA ILE A 125 2.20 -5.34 -13.26
C ILE A 125 2.94 -4.63 -12.13
N LEU A 126 4.18 -5.01 -11.85
CA LEU A 126 4.98 -4.41 -10.79
C LEU A 126 5.26 -2.92 -11.07
N GLY A 127 5.51 -2.56 -12.33
CA GLY A 127 5.70 -1.18 -12.76
C GLY A 127 4.43 -0.34 -12.59
N SER A 128 3.25 -0.90 -12.89
CA SER A 128 1.97 -0.23 -12.68
C SER A 128 1.70 0.01 -11.20
N ILE A 129 1.92 -0.99 -10.35
CA ILE A 129 1.81 -0.87 -8.88
C ILE A 129 2.78 0.20 -8.37
N GLN A 130 4.03 0.17 -8.83
CA GLN A 130 5.03 1.17 -8.42
C GLN A 130 4.64 2.58 -8.87
N SER A 131 4.06 2.73 -10.06
CA SER A 131 3.57 4.03 -10.56
C SER A 131 2.43 4.57 -9.69
N GLU A 132 1.47 3.72 -9.29
CA GLU A 132 0.40 4.13 -8.38
C GLU A 132 0.93 4.51 -7.01
N ILE A 133 1.84 3.71 -6.44
CA ILE A 133 2.50 4.02 -5.16
C ILE A 133 3.25 5.35 -5.26
N ASN A 134 4.00 5.59 -6.33
CA ASN A 134 4.74 6.83 -6.55
C ASN A 134 3.80 8.04 -6.62
N LEU A 135 2.64 7.92 -7.27
CA LEU A 135 1.66 9.00 -7.33
C LEU A 135 1.19 9.40 -5.93
N TYR A 136 0.84 8.43 -5.08
CA TYR A 136 0.45 8.69 -3.70
C TYR A 136 1.59 9.27 -2.85
N SER A 137 2.83 8.78 -3.05
CA SER A 137 4.01 9.34 -2.39
C SER A 137 4.23 10.81 -2.75
N VAL A 138 4.14 11.17 -4.04
CA VAL A 138 4.28 12.56 -4.50
C VAL A 138 3.18 13.46 -3.93
N PHE A 139 1.93 12.99 -3.87
CA PHE A 139 0.86 13.74 -3.21
C PHE A 139 1.15 13.95 -1.71
N GLY A 140 1.62 12.91 -1.01
CA GLY A 140 2.02 13.01 0.38
C GLY A 140 3.15 14.01 0.61
N GLU A 141 4.16 14.00 -0.25
CA GLU A 141 5.26 14.97 -0.24
C GLU A 141 4.78 16.40 -0.48
N LEU A 142 3.83 16.61 -1.39
CA LEU A 142 3.24 17.92 -1.65
C LEU A 142 2.47 18.46 -0.42
N VAL A 143 1.70 17.60 0.25
CA VAL A 143 1.02 17.94 1.50
C VAL A 143 2.04 18.24 2.61
N GLY A 144 3.11 17.45 2.71
CA GLY A 144 4.21 17.73 3.64
C GLY A 144 4.90 19.08 3.36
N ALA A 145 5.17 19.38 2.09
CA ALA A 145 5.80 20.63 1.66
C ALA A 145 4.90 21.85 1.96
N THR A 146 3.60 21.76 1.74
CA THR A 146 2.66 22.83 2.13
C THR A 146 2.63 23.01 3.64
N GLY A 147 2.68 21.93 4.42
CA GLY A 147 2.86 21.98 5.87
C GLY A 147 4.12 22.74 6.30
N LEU A 148 5.25 22.51 5.63
CA LEU A 148 6.50 23.25 5.89
C LEU A 148 6.38 24.75 5.57
N VAL A 149 5.72 25.11 4.47
CA VAL A 149 5.46 26.51 4.11
C VAL A 149 4.59 27.19 5.16
N VAL A 150 3.49 26.54 5.58
CA VAL A 150 2.61 27.07 6.62
C VAL A 150 3.34 27.21 7.95
N ALA A 151 4.14 26.23 8.35
CA ALA A 151 4.96 26.29 9.56
C ALA A 151 5.94 27.47 9.50
N THR A 152 6.64 27.65 8.38
CA THR A 152 7.56 28.78 8.16
C THR A 152 6.84 30.11 8.31
N LEU A 153 5.71 30.29 7.63
CA LEU A 153 4.92 31.52 7.71
C LEU A 153 4.46 31.79 9.15
N PHE A 154 3.98 30.76 9.84
CA PHE A 154 3.54 30.86 11.22
C PHE A 154 4.68 31.28 12.16
N THR A 155 5.84 30.63 12.05
CA THR A 155 7.03 30.98 12.83
C THR A 155 7.49 32.41 12.53
N THR A 156 7.51 32.83 11.25
CA THR A 156 7.84 34.21 10.88
C THR A 156 6.86 35.21 11.50
N THR A 157 5.56 34.93 11.47
CA THR A 157 4.55 35.78 12.11
C THR A 157 4.79 35.92 13.62
N VAL A 158 5.10 34.82 14.30
CA VAL A 158 5.41 34.83 15.75
C VAL A 158 6.67 35.64 16.04
N LEU A 159 7.73 35.47 15.23
CA LEU A 159 8.98 36.24 15.39
C LEU A 159 8.75 37.73 15.15
N LEU A 160 7.96 38.09 14.13
CA LEU A 160 7.58 39.48 13.87
C LEU A 160 6.86 40.10 15.06
N MET A 161 5.96 39.35 15.70
CA MET A 161 5.28 39.78 16.92
C MET A 161 6.27 39.97 18.09
N SER A 162 7.16 38.99 18.35
CA SER A 162 8.19 39.09 19.41
C SER A 162 9.09 40.32 19.22
N VAL A 163 9.51 40.59 17.98
CA VAL A 163 10.35 41.75 17.67
C VAL A 163 9.61 43.07 17.87
N ASP A 164 8.32 43.15 17.51
CA ASP A 164 7.52 44.36 17.68
C ASP A 164 7.31 44.69 19.17
N ASP A 165 7.05 43.69 20.00
CA ASP A 165 6.92 43.84 21.45
C ASP A 165 8.22 44.37 22.09
N ARG A 166 9.38 43.89 21.61
CA ARG A 166 10.71 44.28 22.12
C ARG A 166 11.31 45.51 21.41
N ARG A 167 10.60 46.16 20.48
CA ARG A 167 11.15 47.29 19.70
C ARG A 167 11.73 48.41 20.55
N LYS A 168 11.06 48.75 21.66
CA LYS A 168 11.51 49.82 22.58
C LYS A 168 12.84 49.45 23.25
N GLU A 169 12.98 48.20 23.68
CA GLU A 169 14.21 47.68 24.28
C GLU A 169 15.35 47.67 23.26
N ILE A 170 15.08 47.23 22.03
CA ILE A 170 16.04 47.25 20.92
C ILE A 170 16.50 48.69 20.62
N ALA A 171 15.60 49.67 20.64
CA ALA A 171 15.94 51.08 20.43
C ALA A 171 16.87 51.63 21.53
N ILE A 172 16.63 51.27 22.79
CA ILE A 172 17.48 51.65 23.93
C ILE A 172 18.87 51.02 23.83
N LEU A 173 18.96 49.71 23.55
CA LEU A 173 20.22 49.00 23.36
C LEU A 173 21.06 49.64 22.24
N ARG A 174 20.41 50.00 21.14
CA ARG A 174 21.07 50.71 20.03
C ARG A 174 21.53 52.12 20.39
N ALA A 175 20.83 52.83 21.27
CA ALA A 175 21.24 54.15 21.74
C ALA A 175 22.50 54.09 22.64
N ILE A 176 22.70 52.98 23.36
CA ILE A 176 23.87 52.75 24.21
C ILE A 176 25.07 52.21 23.40
N GLY A 177 24.88 51.93 22.10
CA GLY A 177 25.96 51.57 21.17
C GLY A 177 26.08 50.08 20.84
N TYR A 178 25.09 49.25 21.18
CA TYR A 178 25.11 47.84 20.78
C TYR A 178 25.01 47.68 19.24
N PRO A 179 25.81 46.77 18.65
CA PRO A 179 25.80 46.55 17.20
C PRO A 179 24.55 45.79 16.75
N ARG A 180 24.09 46.08 15.52
CA ARG A 180 22.90 45.46 14.90
C ARG A 180 22.98 43.93 14.82
N THR A 181 24.18 43.39 14.68
CA THR A 181 24.45 41.95 14.61
C THR A 181 24.16 41.24 15.93
N THR A 182 24.45 41.86 17.08
CA THR A 182 24.12 41.29 18.39
C THR A 182 22.61 41.22 18.60
N VAL A 183 21.87 42.26 18.19
CA VAL A 183 20.40 42.24 18.25
C VAL A 183 19.81 41.21 17.30
N GLY A 184 20.33 41.09 16.08
CA GLY A 184 19.91 40.05 15.13
C GLY A 184 20.20 38.64 15.64
N GLY A 185 21.33 38.44 16.33
CA GLY A 185 21.69 37.16 16.94
C GLY A 185 20.66 36.65 17.96
N TYR A 186 20.07 37.55 18.76
CA TYR A 186 19.01 37.15 19.70
C TYR A 186 17.74 36.66 18.99
N VAL A 187 17.39 37.27 17.85
CA VAL A 187 16.22 36.84 17.06
C VAL A 187 16.48 35.48 16.41
N VAL A 188 17.69 35.26 15.91
CA VAL A 188 18.16 33.97 15.39
C VAL A 188 18.14 32.88 16.46
N GLU A 189 18.59 33.20 17.69
CA GLU A 189 18.56 32.25 18.79
C GLU A 189 17.12 31.89 19.18
N GLU A 190 16.22 32.89 19.23
CA GLU A 190 14.80 32.67 19.52
C GLU A 190 14.14 31.80 18.44
N SER A 191 14.43 32.04 17.15
CA SER A 191 13.89 31.22 16.06
C SER A 191 14.43 29.79 16.09
N LEU A 192 15.74 29.61 16.31
CA LEU A 192 16.37 28.30 16.44
C LEU A 192 15.77 27.50 17.60
N LEU A 193 15.54 28.12 18.75
CA LEU A 193 14.94 27.45 19.91
C LEU A 193 13.49 27.03 19.63
N LEU A 194 12.68 27.91 19.05
CA LEU A 194 11.29 27.61 18.66
C LEU A 194 11.22 26.46 17.66
N SER A 195 12.05 26.52 16.63
CA SER A 195 12.12 25.50 15.58
C SER A 195 12.68 24.17 16.10
N ALA A 196 13.68 24.19 16.99
CA ALA A 196 14.22 22.98 17.62
C ALA A 196 13.19 22.31 18.54
N LEU A 197 12.44 23.08 19.34
CA LEU A 197 11.33 22.55 20.14
C LEU A 197 10.24 21.95 19.25
N GLY A 198 9.90 22.62 18.15
CA GLY A 198 8.96 22.12 17.14
C GLY A 198 9.39 20.77 16.58
N LEU A 199 10.67 20.61 16.20
CA LEU A 199 11.20 19.32 15.75
C LEU A 199 11.20 18.26 16.85
N ALA A 200 11.64 18.62 18.06
CA ALA A 200 11.75 17.69 19.19
C ALA A 200 10.39 17.09 19.58
N ILE A 201 9.31 17.85 19.42
CA ILE A 201 7.94 17.39 19.71
C ILE A 201 7.29 16.78 18.46
N GLY A 202 7.45 17.41 17.30
CA GLY A 202 6.80 17.02 16.05
C GLY A 202 7.26 15.66 15.52
N LEU A 203 8.56 15.35 15.58
CA LEU A 203 9.10 14.07 15.10
C LEU A 203 8.55 12.86 15.89
N PRO A 204 8.59 12.83 17.23
CA PRO A 204 7.96 11.77 18.01
C PRO A 204 6.45 11.67 17.76
N LEU A 205 5.75 12.80 17.67
CA LEU A 205 4.30 12.81 17.45
C LEU A 205 3.95 12.21 16.09
N ALA A 206 4.67 12.60 15.04
CA ALA A 206 4.52 12.06 13.69
C ALA A 206 4.81 10.55 13.67
N TYR A 207 5.86 10.10 14.35
CA TYR A 207 6.19 8.68 14.48
C TYR A 207 5.08 7.89 15.18
N LEU A 208 4.57 8.39 16.31
CA LEU A 208 3.50 7.75 17.07
C LEU A 208 2.18 7.70 16.28
N MET A 209 1.83 8.78 15.58
CA MET A 209 0.66 8.80 14.69
C MET A 209 0.82 7.83 13.53
N GLY A 210 2.02 7.73 12.94
CA GLY A 210 2.32 6.75 11.90
C GLY A 210 2.15 5.31 12.37
N LEU A 211 2.63 4.99 13.57
CA LEU A 211 2.40 3.68 14.20
C LEU A 211 0.91 3.42 14.47
N GLY A 212 0.18 4.41 14.98
CA GLY A 212 -1.25 4.32 15.24
C GLY A 212 -2.06 4.07 13.97
N LEU A 213 -1.76 4.82 12.91
CA LEU A 213 -2.42 4.66 11.61
C LEU A 213 -2.07 3.33 10.96
N ASN A 214 -0.81 2.88 11.02
CA ASN A 214 -0.42 1.55 10.55
C ASN A 214 -1.22 0.44 11.26
N ARG A 215 -1.37 0.52 12.59
CA ARG A 215 -2.18 -0.44 13.35
C ARG A 215 -3.66 -0.39 12.97
N PHE A 216 -4.21 0.81 12.82
CA PHE A 216 -5.60 0.99 12.41
C PHE A 216 -5.86 0.40 11.02
N LEU A 217 -5.00 0.71 10.04
CA LEU A 217 -5.10 0.20 8.68
C LEU A 217 -4.93 -1.32 8.63
N SER A 218 -3.98 -1.89 9.39
CA SER A 218 -3.81 -3.35 9.46
C SER A 218 -5.01 -4.07 10.06
N GLY A 219 -5.71 -3.45 11.02
CA GLY A 219 -6.92 -4.00 11.61
C GLY A 219 -8.14 -3.86 10.70
N PHE A 220 -8.25 -2.75 9.99
CA PHE A 220 -9.35 -2.48 9.05
C PHE A 220 -9.25 -3.33 7.78
N LEU A 221 -8.03 -3.55 7.28
CA LEU A 221 -7.73 -4.34 6.08
C LEU A 221 -7.27 -5.74 6.47
N SER A 222 -8.15 -6.51 7.11
CA SER A 222 -7.90 -7.81 7.78
C SER A 222 -7.39 -8.98 6.89
N GLY A 223 -6.81 -8.72 5.72
CA GLY A 223 -6.11 -9.69 4.88
C GLY A 223 -4.61 -9.41 4.67
N LEU A 224 -4.11 -8.23 5.09
CA LEU A 224 -2.69 -7.93 4.93
C LEU A 224 -1.82 -8.69 5.95
N PRO A 225 -0.70 -9.33 5.51
CA PRO A 225 0.24 -9.97 6.41
C PRO A 225 0.71 -9.04 7.53
N THR A 226 0.85 -9.58 8.73
CA THR A 226 1.42 -8.88 9.89
C THR A 226 2.85 -8.44 9.58
N GLY A 227 3.03 -7.18 9.19
CA GLY A 227 4.34 -6.63 8.79
C GLY A 227 4.30 -5.63 7.64
N PHE A 228 3.16 -5.47 6.95
CA PHE A 228 3.02 -4.40 5.96
C PHE A 228 2.96 -3.03 6.64
N VAL A 229 3.96 -2.18 6.37
CA VAL A 229 4.07 -0.83 6.93
C VAL A 229 3.71 0.17 5.84
N PHE A 230 2.54 0.81 5.96
CA PHE A 230 2.07 1.82 5.01
C PHE A 230 2.84 3.12 5.12
N ILE A 231 3.10 3.55 6.35
CA ILE A 231 3.86 4.76 6.65
C ILE A 231 5.20 4.34 7.22
N ARG A 232 6.23 4.40 6.39
CA ARG A 232 7.62 4.20 6.81
C ARG A 232 8.23 5.55 7.14
N PHE A 233 8.93 5.62 8.26
CA PHE A 233 9.72 6.81 8.60
C PHE A 233 10.93 6.87 7.69
N ASP A 234 10.98 7.87 6.80
CA ASP A 234 12.13 8.12 5.95
C ASP A 234 13.09 9.10 6.68
N PRO A 235 14.36 8.71 6.93
CA PRO A 235 15.34 9.59 7.55
C PRO A 235 15.56 10.92 6.81
N SER A 236 15.31 10.96 5.50
CA SER A 236 15.42 12.18 4.69
C SER A 236 14.49 13.29 5.18
N VAL A 237 13.30 12.94 5.70
CA VAL A 237 12.33 13.92 6.24
C VAL A 237 12.87 14.57 7.50
N ALA A 238 13.54 13.81 8.37
CA ALA A 238 14.22 14.37 9.54
C ALA A 238 15.38 15.31 9.12
N GLY A 239 16.12 14.94 8.07
CA GLY A 239 17.17 15.77 7.49
C GLY A 239 16.64 17.09 6.92
N LEU A 240 15.54 17.04 6.16
CA LEU A 240 14.86 18.24 5.63
C LEU A 240 14.33 19.12 6.75
N GLY A 241 13.78 18.53 7.81
CA GLY A 241 13.36 19.25 9.00
C GLY A 241 14.52 20.01 9.66
N LEU A 242 15.66 19.36 9.86
CA LEU A 242 16.88 19.99 10.39
C LEU A 242 17.37 21.12 9.49
N LEU A 243 17.37 20.91 8.18
CA LEU A 243 17.77 21.94 7.20
C LEU A 243 16.84 23.15 7.27
N MET A 244 15.53 22.93 7.40
CA MET A 244 14.54 23.99 7.60
C MET A 244 14.79 24.80 8.88
N VAL A 245 15.13 24.16 10.00
CA VAL A 245 15.50 24.86 11.23
C VAL A 245 16.72 25.75 11.03
N LEU A 246 17.74 25.26 10.33
CA LEU A 246 18.93 26.04 10.01
C LEU A 246 18.60 27.22 9.08
N LEU A 247 17.72 27.03 8.09
CA LEU A 247 17.28 28.10 7.18
C LEU A 247 16.46 29.18 7.88
N LEU A 248 15.60 28.80 8.82
CA LEU A 248 14.80 29.75 9.62
C LEU A 248 15.65 30.51 10.66
N GLY A 249 16.81 29.95 11.01
CA GLY A 249 17.80 30.58 11.88
C GLY A 249 18.80 31.47 11.15
N LEU A 250 18.86 31.49 9.82
CA LEU A 250 19.84 32.28 9.06
C LEU A 250 19.24 33.61 8.56
#